data_AF-A0A940TDY5-F1
#
_entry.id   AF-A0A940TDY5-F1
#
_cell.length_a   1.000
_cell.length_b   1.000
_cell.length_c   1.000
_cell.angle_alpha   90.00
_cell.angle_beta   90.00
_cell.angle_gamma   90.00
#
_symmetry.space_group_name_H-M   'P 1'
#
loop_
_entity.id
_entity.type
_entity.pdbx_description
1 polymer ?
#
loop_
_entity_poly.entity_id
_entity_poly.type
_entity_poly.pdbx_seq_one_letter_code
_entity_poly.pdbx_strand_id
1 'polypeptide(L)'
;MLKIPEKIHQPYTSRDVSELNKVYSSCIVNSSNVNSLNRITSDPSAQNTGNSVRNTPRQSVPQNTGNTAQNVPRQTASPPVNKPMPSFSKPLKKGMKVPLFPQGNVSPIKAGIGWKVNDSRCDVDASAFLLGMNEKVISEDWFVFYSQPQSPDRSIVYNMSDPVYQKSFDIDLSKLNSDVMKIVFVVTIDEALKKALNFGMLSDVYLKMTDISGNELLSFCLTDYYSNVTSMMIGEIYNNKGQ
;
A
#
# COMPACT_ATOMS: atom_id res chain seq x y z
N MET A 1 -10.67 14.88 -9.76
CA MET A 1 -9.90 14.74 -11.04
C MET A 1 -8.88 13.60 -10.98
N LEU A 2 -8.60 12.92 -12.10
CA LEU A 2 -7.39 12.09 -12.26
C LEU A 2 -6.28 12.92 -12.93
N LYS A 3 -5.02 12.82 -12.49
CA LYS A 3 -3.84 13.40 -13.16
C LYS A 3 -2.82 12.29 -13.41
N ILE A 4 -2.16 12.36 -14.57
CA ILE A 4 -0.95 11.58 -14.83
C ILE A 4 0.24 12.55 -14.68
N PRO A 5 1.25 12.25 -13.84
CA PRO A 5 2.33 13.19 -13.56
C PRO A 5 3.18 13.53 -14.81
N GLU A 6 3.54 14.81 -14.95
CA GLU A 6 4.26 15.39 -16.09
C GLU A 6 5.79 15.38 -15.87
N LYS A 7 6.25 15.39 -14.61
CA LYS A 7 7.67 15.33 -14.22
C LYS A 7 7.91 14.18 -13.25
N ILE A 8 8.81 13.29 -13.65
CA ILE A 8 9.45 12.32 -12.75
C ILE A 8 10.50 13.15 -12.00
N HIS A 9 10.34 13.36 -10.69
CA HIS A 9 11.52 13.70 -9.89
C HIS A 9 12.52 12.57 -10.11
N GLN A 10 13.82 12.87 -10.22
CA GLN A 10 14.82 11.83 -10.44
C GLN A 10 14.55 10.64 -9.51
N PRO A 11 14.62 9.38 -10.02
CA PRO A 11 14.34 8.22 -9.20
C PRO A 11 15.16 8.31 -7.91
N TYR A 12 14.51 8.08 -6.77
CA TYR A 12 15.22 7.95 -5.51
C TYR A 12 16.31 6.90 -5.68
N THR A 13 17.56 7.35 -5.56
CA THR A 13 18.73 6.53 -5.70
C THR A 13 18.89 5.63 -4.47
N SER A 14 19.75 4.62 -4.55
CA SER A 14 20.15 3.83 -3.39
C SER A 14 20.71 4.70 -2.25
N ARG A 15 21.26 5.88 -2.58
CA ARG A 15 21.72 6.88 -1.61
C ARG A 15 20.55 7.53 -0.89
N ASP A 16 19.50 7.93 -1.61
CA ASP A 16 18.31 8.56 -1.02
C ASP A 16 17.56 7.57 -0.10
N VAL A 17 17.46 6.31 -0.51
CA VAL A 17 16.87 5.24 0.32
C VAL A 17 17.74 4.96 1.56
N SER A 18 19.07 4.99 1.42
CA SER A 18 19.98 4.81 2.55
C SER A 18 19.94 5.99 3.53
N GLU A 19 19.72 7.21 3.06
CA GLU A 19 19.58 8.39 3.92
C GLU A 19 18.24 8.36 4.67
N LEU A 20 17.15 7.93 4.01
CA LEU A 20 15.87 7.68 4.68
C LEU A 20 15.99 6.62 5.78
N ASN A 21 16.63 5.48 5.49
CA ASN A 21 16.83 4.43 6.50
C ASN A 21 17.69 4.88 7.69
N LYS A 22 18.65 5.81 7.49
CA LYS A 22 19.43 6.39 8.60
C LYS A 22 18.57 7.27 9.52
N VAL A 23 17.64 8.05 8.95
CA VAL A 23 16.72 8.89 9.73
C VAL A 23 15.79 8.03 10.59
N TYR A 24 15.26 6.94 10.03
CA TYR A 24 14.38 6.01 10.77
C TYR A 24 15.11 5.03 11.70
N SER A 25 16.42 4.85 11.56
CA SER A 25 17.23 4.00 12.47
C SER A 25 17.41 4.60 13.87
N SER A 26 17.11 5.89 14.06
CA SER A 26 17.20 6.55 15.38
C SER A 26 16.06 6.17 16.34
N CYS A 27 15.01 5.50 15.83
CA CYS A 27 13.84 5.08 16.60
C CYS A 27 13.71 3.55 16.70
N ILE A 28 14.64 2.77 16.13
CA ILE A 28 14.54 1.31 16.17
C ILE A 28 14.93 0.82 17.55
N VAL A 29 13.95 0.25 18.26
CA VAL A 29 14.18 -0.52 19.49
C VAL A 29 15.01 -1.74 19.11
N ASN A 30 16.29 -1.74 19.46
CA ASN A 30 17.17 -2.90 19.35
C ASN A 30 17.22 -3.64 20.69
N SER A 31 17.81 -4.84 20.72
CA SER A 31 17.94 -5.67 21.93
C SER A 31 18.65 -4.95 23.09
N SER A 32 19.45 -3.92 22.82
CA SER A 32 20.12 -3.09 23.83
C SER A 32 19.19 -2.07 24.50
N ASN A 33 18.04 -1.75 23.90
CA ASN A 33 17.16 -0.66 24.33
C ASN A 33 15.83 -1.15 24.94
N VAL A 34 15.53 -2.45 24.85
CA VAL A 34 14.26 -3.07 25.31
C VAL A 34 14.08 -2.98 26.84
N ASN A 35 15.15 -3.00 27.63
CA ASN A 35 15.05 -3.01 29.10
C ASN A 35 14.63 -1.68 29.73
N SER A 36 14.53 -0.61 28.93
CA SER A 36 14.17 0.74 29.39
C SER A 36 12.66 0.97 29.51
N LEU A 37 11.83 0.05 29.00
CA LEU A 37 10.38 0.24 28.87
C LEU A 37 9.54 -0.22 30.09
N ASN A 38 10.17 -0.82 31.11
CA ASN A 38 9.46 -1.36 32.28
C ASN A 38 9.70 -0.58 33.60
N ARG A 39 10.00 0.72 33.54
CA ARG A 39 10.13 1.55 34.75
C ARG A 39 9.30 2.83 34.71
N ILE A 40 8.01 2.68 34.99
CA ILE A 40 7.07 3.69 35.50
C ILE A 40 6.12 2.88 36.38
N THR A 41 5.95 2.99 37.71
CA THR A 41 6.24 3.98 38.74
C THR A 41 6.28 3.26 40.11
N SER A 42 7.20 3.62 40.99
CA SER A 42 6.96 3.56 42.45
C SER A 42 7.89 4.56 43.12
N ASP A 43 7.30 5.69 43.51
CA ASP A 43 7.90 6.65 44.42
C ASP A 43 7.86 6.05 45.85
N PRO A 44 8.95 6.04 46.64
CA PRO A 44 8.94 5.51 47.99
C PRO A 44 8.91 6.65 49.02
N SER A 45 7.74 6.92 49.62
CA SER A 45 7.68 7.50 50.97
C SER A 45 6.35 7.22 51.69
N ALA A 46 6.46 6.91 52.99
CA ALA A 46 5.41 6.81 54.02
C ALA A 46 4.65 5.47 54.23
N GLN A 47 5.31 4.58 54.98
CA GLN A 47 4.87 4.05 56.29
C GLN A 47 3.38 3.70 56.58
N ASN A 48 3.16 2.38 56.68
CA ASN A 48 2.77 1.63 57.89
C ASN A 48 1.29 1.24 58.18
N THR A 49 1.20 -0.02 58.64
CA THR A 49 0.16 -0.73 59.41
C THR A 49 -1.10 -1.30 58.75
N GLY A 50 -1.22 -2.64 58.80
CA GLY A 50 -2.40 -3.29 59.40
C GLY A 50 -3.14 -4.38 58.60
N ASN A 51 -2.77 -5.65 58.89
CA ASN A 51 -3.62 -6.87 58.89
C ASN A 51 -4.23 -7.41 57.58
N SER A 52 -4.49 -8.71 57.39
CA SER A 52 -4.04 -10.01 57.89
C SER A 52 -4.88 -11.07 57.13
N VAL A 53 -4.35 -12.30 57.05
CA VAL A 53 -5.08 -13.58 56.95
C VAL A 53 -5.12 -14.34 55.59
N ARG A 54 -4.46 -15.51 55.68
CA ARG A 54 -4.70 -16.84 55.08
C ARG A 54 -4.04 -17.27 53.76
N ASN A 55 -2.95 -18.01 53.95
CA ASN A 55 -2.45 -19.08 53.09
C ASN A 55 -3.32 -20.35 53.18
N THR A 56 -3.60 -20.97 52.03
CA THR A 56 -3.73 -22.43 51.86
C THR A 56 -3.08 -22.82 50.52
N PRO A 57 -2.36 -23.96 50.44
CA PRO A 57 -1.52 -24.28 49.29
C PRO A 57 -2.32 -24.96 48.17
N ARG A 58 -2.16 -24.49 46.93
CA ARG A 58 -2.68 -25.17 45.73
C ARG A 58 -1.54 -25.76 44.90
N GLN A 59 -1.80 -26.97 44.44
CA GLN A 59 -0.92 -27.93 43.80
C GLN A 59 -0.21 -27.41 42.56
N SER A 60 1.00 -27.94 42.36
CA SER A 60 1.84 -27.86 41.17
C SER A 60 1.11 -28.28 39.89
N VAL A 61 1.11 -27.39 38.89
CA VAL A 61 0.81 -27.70 37.49
C VAL A 61 2.04 -27.27 36.66
N PRO A 62 2.52 -28.09 35.69
CA PRO A 62 3.81 -27.86 35.03
C PRO A 62 3.81 -26.63 34.10
N GLN A 63 4.98 -26.00 34.02
CA GLN A 63 5.33 -24.98 33.02
C GLN A 63 5.16 -25.56 31.60
N ASN A 64 4.30 -24.94 30.80
CA ASN A 64 4.29 -25.13 29.36
C ASN A 64 4.95 -23.92 28.70
N THR A 65 6.25 -24.03 28.44
CA THR A 65 6.99 -23.13 27.55
C THR A 65 6.58 -23.42 26.12
N GLY A 66 5.51 -22.77 25.66
CA GLY A 66 5.08 -22.76 24.27
C GLY A 66 5.37 -21.40 23.64
N ASN A 67 6.58 -21.21 23.11
CA ASN A 67 6.85 -20.12 22.17
C ASN A 67 6.14 -20.44 20.85
N THR A 68 4.92 -19.97 20.69
CA THR A 68 4.28 -19.92 19.37
C THR A 68 4.80 -18.69 18.65
N ALA A 69 5.93 -18.84 17.95
CA ALA A 69 6.25 -17.97 16.83
C ALA A 69 5.08 -18.10 15.84
N GLN A 70 4.25 -17.06 15.75
CA GLN A 70 3.22 -16.98 14.72
C GLN A 70 3.94 -16.83 13.37
N ASN A 71 4.16 -17.98 12.72
CA ASN A 71 4.47 -18.06 11.30
C ASN A 71 3.30 -17.44 10.54
N VAL A 72 3.40 -16.15 10.20
CA VAL A 72 2.61 -15.58 9.11
C VAL A 72 3.10 -16.28 7.84
N PRO A 73 2.25 -17.04 7.12
CA PRO A 73 2.70 -17.67 5.88
C PRO A 73 3.03 -16.57 4.89
N ARG A 74 4.30 -16.46 4.50
CA ARG A 74 4.70 -15.72 3.31
C ARG A 74 4.04 -16.44 2.13
N GLN A 75 2.93 -15.91 1.62
CA GLN A 75 2.32 -16.44 0.40
C GLN A 75 3.39 -16.37 -0.69
N THR A 76 3.80 -17.55 -1.16
CA THR A 76 4.65 -17.70 -2.32
C THR A 76 3.95 -17.07 -3.52
N ALA A 77 4.65 -16.20 -4.24
CA ALA A 77 4.17 -15.48 -5.41
C ALA A 77 3.25 -16.36 -6.28
N SER A 78 2.02 -15.90 -6.49
CA SER A 78 1.09 -16.53 -7.41
C SER A 78 1.72 -16.58 -8.80
N PRO A 79 1.66 -17.70 -9.54
CA PRO A 79 2.16 -17.75 -10.91
C PRO A 79 1.48 -16.65 -11.75
N PRO A 80 2.20 -16.02 -12.70
CA PRO A 80 1.64 -14.92 -13.48
C PRO A 80 0.49 -15.45 -14.34
N VAL A 81 -0.74 -15.15 -13.93
CA VAL A 81 -1.92 -15.34 -14.79
C VAL A 81 -1.84 -14.23 -15.83
N ASN A 82 -1.34 -14.56 -17.02
CA ASN A 82 -1.37 -13.67 -18.17
C ASN A 82 -2.81 -13.43 -18.59
N LYS A 83 -3.45 -12.43 -17.96
CA LYS A 83 -4.77 -11.96 -18.37
C LYS A 83 -4.64 -11.20 -19.68
N PRO A 84 -5.57 -11.38 -20.64
CA PRO A 84 -5.52 -10.68 -21.90
C PRO A 84 -5.60 -9.16 -21.68
N MET A 85 -4.92 -8.41 -22.54
CA MET A 85 -4.98 -6.95 -22.51
C MET A 85 -6.41 -6.48 -22.84
N PRO A 86 -7.02 -5.65 -21.99
CA PRO A 86 -8.36 -5.14 -22.25
C PRO A 86 -8.33 -4.08 -23.36
N SER A 87 -9.43 -3.95 -24.10
CA SER A 87 -9.62 -2.83 -25.02
C SER A 87 -9.73 -1.50 -24.25
N PHE A 88 -9.22 -0.43 -24.85
CA PHE A 88 -9.28 0.93 -24.32
C PHE A 88 -10.20 1.80 -25.18
N SER A 89 -11.37 2.15 -24.64
CA SER A 89 -12.34 3.02 -25.30
C SER A 89 -12.15 4.50 -24.98
N LYS A 90 -11.46 4.81 -23.86
CA LYS A 90 -11.17 6.18 -23.41
C LYS A 90 -9.70 6.35 -22.99
N PRO A 91 -8.75 6.17 -23.93
CA PRO A 91 -7.33 6.23 -23.61
C PRO A 91 -6.87 7.66 -23.30
N LEU A 92 -6.07 7.79 -22.26
CA LEU A 92 -5.39 9.01 -21.85
C LEU A 92 -3.91 8.94 -22.23
N LYS A 93 -3.32 10.12 -22.41
CA LYS A 93 -1.86 10.30 -22.54
C LYS A 93 -1.26 10.74 -21.21
N LYS A 94 0.03 10.48 -21.05
CA LYS A 94 0.82 11.02 -19.92
C LYS A 94 0.64 12.53 -19.81
N GLY A 95 0.52 13.05 -18.59
CA GLY A 95 0.25 14.47 -18.33
C GLY A 95 -1.24 14.87 -18.36
N MET A 96 -2.13 14.07 -18.94
CA MET A 96 -3.54 14.44 -19.05
C MET A 96 -4.25 14.44 -17.70
N LYS A 97 -5.26 15.31 -17.60
CA LYS A 97 -6.16 15.40 -16.45
C LYS A 97 -7.60 15.31 -16.92
N VAL A 98 -8.39 14.46 -16.29
CA VAL A 98 -9.81 14.29 -16.63
C VAL A 98 -10.69 14.26 -15.38
N PRO A 99 -11.90 14.85 -15.43
CA PRO A 99 -12.88 14.67 -14.37
C PRO A 99 -13.41 13.23 -14.39
N LEU A 100 -13.49 12.59 -13.22
CA LEU A 100 -14.09 11.24 -13.09
C LEU A 100 -15.62 11.30 -13.14
N PHE A 101 -16.20 12.34 -12.51
CA PHE A 101 -17.64 12.55 -12.43
C PHE A 101 -17.98 13.93 -13.01
N PRO A 102 -17.99 14.10 -14.34
CA PRO A 102 -18.22 15.40 -14.97
C PRO A 102 -19.61 15.98 -14.66
N GLN A 103 -20.58 15.14 -14.27
CA GLN A 103 -21.91 15.54 -13.84
C GLN A 103 -22.04 15.73 -12.31
N GLY A 104 -20.95 15.58 -11.55
CA GLY A 104 -20.91 15.78 -10.09
C GLY A 104 -21.42 14.60 -9.25
N ASN A 105 -22.13 13.65 -9.83
CA ASN A 105 -22.60 12.46 -9.12
C ASN A 105 -21.45 11.47 -8.91
N VAL A 106 -20.89 11.45 -7.70
CA VAL A 106 -19.86 10.49 -7.29
C VAL A 106 -20.50 9.11 -7.13
N SER A 107 -19.98 8.14 -7.86
CA SER A 107 -20.34 6.72 -7.71
C SER A 107 -19.10 5.89 -7.40
N PRO A 108 -19.26 4.68 -6.83
CA PRO A 108 -18.13 3.77 -6.68
C PRO A 108 -17.53 3.42 -8.04
N ILE A 109 -16.21 3.26 -8.06
CA ILE A 109 -15.43 2.93 -9.25
C ILE A 109 -14.48 1.79 -8.95
N LYS A 110 -14.01 1.11 -10.00
CA LYS A 110 -12.95 0.10 -9.91
C LYS A 110 -11.74 0.59 -10.69
N ALA A 111 -10.57 0.56 -10.07
CA ALA A 111 -9.29 0.76 -10.74
C ALA A 111 -8.64 -0.61 -11.02
N GLY A 112 -8.70 -1.05 -12.27
CA GLY A 112 -8.08 -2.27 -12.75
C GLY A 112 -6.68 -2.02 -13.30
N ILE A 113 -5.73 -2.85 -12.92
CA ILE A 113 -4.32 -2.73 -13.28
C ILE A 113 -3.83 -4.06 -13.87
N GLY A 114 -3.02 -3.96 -14.91
CA GLY A 114 -2.35 -5.10 -15.50
C GLY A 114 -1.06 -4.72 -16.21
N TRP A 115 -0.34 -5.76 -16.60
CA TRP A 115 0.96 -5.71 -17.26
C TRP A 115 1.21 -7.04 -17.99
N LYS A 116 2.19 -7.07 -18.87
CA LYS A 116 2.74 -8.29 -19.42
C LYS A 116 4.17 -8.44 -18.90
N VAL A 117 4.47 -9.63 -18.41
CA VAL A 117 5.80 -9.97 -17.90
C VAL A 117 6.64 -10.52 -19.05
N ASN A 118 7.75 -9.84 -19.38
CA ASN A 118 8.71 -10.31 -20.39
C ASN A 118 9.86 -11.11 -19.76
N ASP A 119 10.12 -10.91 -18.47
CA ASP A 119 11.06 -11.72 -17.67
C ASP A 119 10.30 -12.40 -16.53
N SER A 120 10.20 -13.73 -16.55
CA SER A 120 9.41 -14.50 -15.58
C SER A 120 9.84 -14.37 -14.13
N ARG A 121 11.01 -13.77 -13.85
CA ARG A 121 11.46 -13.46 -12.49
C ARG A 121 10.78 -12.23 -11.90
N CYS A 122 10.16 -11.39 -12.74
CA CYS A 122 9.39 -10.25 -12.30
C CYS A 122 8.13 -10.70 -11.57
N ASP A 123 8.16 -10.54 -10.25
CA ASP A 123 6.97 -10.51 -9.41
C ASP A 123 6.51 -9.06 -9.30
N VAL A 124 5.33 -8.76 -9.82
CA VAL A 124 4.83 -7.40 -9.96
C VAL A 124 3.61 -7.23 -9.09
N ASP A 125 3.58 -6.15 -8.34
CA ASP A 125 2.47 -5.82 -7.46
C ASP A 125 2.00 -4.37 -7.64
N ALA A 126 0.79 -4.10 -7.18
CA ALA A 126 0.19 -2.79 -7.20
C ALA A 126 -0.25 -2.36 -5.80
N SER A 127 -0.15 -1.06 -5.54
CA SER A 127 -0.53 -0.48 -4.26
C SER A 127 -1.21 0.87 -4.44
N ALA A 128 -2.01 1.27 -3.46
CA ALA A 128 -2.66 2.57 -3.40
C ALA A 128 -2.20 3.33 -2.15
N PHE A 129 -1.66 4.53 -2.33
CA PHE A 129 -1.27 5.43 -1.25
C PHE A 129 -2.33 6.52 -1.08
N LEU A 130 -2.92 6.62 0.10
CA LEU A 130 -3.89 7.67 0.43
C LEU A 130 -3.15 8.80 1.16
N LEU A 131 -2.94 9.90 0.44
CA LEU A 131 -2.08 11.00 0.82
C LEU A 131 -2.88 12.20 1.33
N GLY A 132 -2.36 12.85 2.37
CA GLY A 132 -2.90 14.10 2.89
C GLY A 132 -2.36 15.33 2.16
N MET A 133 -2.66 16.50 2.71
CA MET A 133 -2.23 17.80 2.15
C MET A 133 -0.71 17.96 2.01
N ASN A 134 0.07 17.24 2.83
CA ASN A 134 1.53 17.25 2.81
C ASN A 134 2.14 16.26 1.79
N GLU A 135 1.33 15.66 0.92
CA GLU A 135 1.71 14.62 -0.04
C GLU A 135 2.34 13.36 0.60
N LYS A 136 2.07 13.13 1.88
CA LYS A 136 2.46 11.90 2.61
C LYS A 136 1.24 11.08 2.96
N VAL A 137 1.43 9.78 3.14
CA VAL A 137 0.39 8.89 3.70
C VAL A 137 -0.04 9.43 5.06
N ILE A 138 -1.34 9.45 5.31
CA ILE A 138 -1.86 10.06 6.54
C ILE A 138 -1.61 9.20 7.78
N SER A 139 -1.48 7.87 7.62
CA SER A 139 -0.78 6.96 8.53
C SER A 139 -0.37 5.67 7.79
N GLU A 140 0.30 4.74 8.47
CA GLU A 140 0.69 3.44 7.90
C GLU A 140 -0.52 2.62 7.41
N ASP A 141 -1.67 2.77 8.06
CA ASP A 141 -2.91 2.08 7.70
C ASP A 141 -3.52 2.57 6.36
N TRP A 142 -3.05 3.72 5.86
CA TRP A 142 -3.53 4.38 4.64
C TRP A 142 -2.71 4.03 3.39
N PHE A 143 -1.99 2.92 3.48
CA PHE A 143 -1.29 2.28 2.38
C PHE A 143 -1.95 0.94 2.07
N VAL A 144 -2.66 0.85 0.95
CA VAL A 144 -3.49 -0.33 0.62
C VAL A 144 -2.78 -1.21 -0.41
N PHE A 145 -2.57 -2.48 -0.06
CA PHE A 145 -1.89 -3.49 -0.88
C PHE A 145 -2.28 -4.91 -0.38
N TYR A 146 -1.73 -5.98 -0.94
CA TYR A 146 -2.17 -7.36 -0.62
C TYR A 146 -2.08 -7.75 0.87
N SER A 147 -1.14 -7.24 1.67
CA SER A 147 -1.10 -7.58 3.11
C SER A 147 -1.99 -6.66 3.96
N GLN A 148 -2.41 -5.53 3.40
CA GLN A 148 -3.30 -4.55 4.03
C GLN A 148 -4.38 -4.17 3.00
N PRO A 149 -5.36 -5.06 2.76
CA PRO A 149 -6.24 -4.96 1.59
C PRO A 149 -7.32 -3.89 1.70
N GLN A 150 -7.36 -3.09 2.77
CA GLN A 150 -8.43 -2.13 2.99
C GLN A 150 -7.92 -0.92 3.76
N SER A 151 -8.37 0.28 3.37
CA SER A 151 -8.15 1.51 4.15
C SER A 151 -9.05 1.55 5.41
N PRO A 152 -8.70 2.29 6.47
CA PRO A 152 -9.47 2.33 7.71
C PRO A 152 -10.93 2.77 7.53
N ASP A 153 -11.16 3.71 6.61
CA ASP A 153 -12.50 4.21 6.24
C ASP A 153 -13.26 3.31 5.25
N ARG A 154 -12.62 2.23 4.79
CA ARG A 154 -13.15 1.29 3.79
C ARG A 154 -13.47 1.93 2.44
N SER A 155 -12.92 3.12 2.16
CA SER A 155 -13.07 3.79 0.87
C SER A 155 -12.28 3.09 -0.23
N ILE A 156 -11.20 2.36 0.10
CA ILE A 156 -10.39 1.60 -0.85
C ILE A 156 -10.28 0.15 -0.40
N VAL A 157 -10.55 -0.78 -1.31
CA VAL A 157 -10.40 -2.23 -1.08
C VAL A 157 -9.59 -2.85 -2.22
N TYR A 158 -8.49 -3.50 -1.90
CA TYR A 158 -7.69 -4.32 -2.82
C TYR A 158 -8.37 -5.69 -3.03
N ASN A 159 -8.55 -6.06 -4.29
CA ASN A 159 -9.12 -7.35 -4.66
C ASN A 159 -8.01 -8.41 -4.81
N MET A 160 -8.03 -9.41 -3.93
CA MET A 160 -7.08 -10.54 -3.97
C MET A 160 -7.22 -11.42 -5.20
N SER A 161 -8.42 -11.48 -5.78
CA SER A 161 -8.75 -12.37 -6.90
C SER A 161 -9.84 -11.73 -7.77
N ASP A 162 -9.50 -10.64 -8.44
CA ASP A 162 -10.34 -10.08 -9.51
C ASP A 162 -10.33 -11.05 -10.70
N PRO A 163 -11.44 -11.27 -11.43
CA PRO A 163 -11.46 -12.14 -12.61
C PRO A 163 -10.91 -11.45 -13.87
N VAL A 164 -11.00 -10.13 -13.98
CA VAL A 164 -10.67 -9.36 -15.21
C VAL A 164 -9.25 -8.80 -15.17
N TYR A 165 -8.86 -8.19 -14.05
CA TYR A 165 -7.58 -7.48 -13.93
C TYR A 165 -6.57 -8.28 -13.11
N GLN A 166 -5.26 -8.08 -13.33
CA GLN A 166 -4.28 -8.77 -12.51
C GLN A 166 -4.36 -8.29 -11.07
N LYS A 167 -4.44 -6.97 -10.88
CA LYS A 167 -4.73 -6.32 -9.59
C LYS A 167 -5.87 -5.32 -9.77
N SER A 168 -6.71 -5.15 -8.76
CA SER A 168 -7.72 -4.10 -8.81
C SER A 168 -8.04 -3.55 -7.43
N PHE A 169 -8.52 -2.31 -7.43
CA PHE A 169 -8.99 -1.60 -6.25
C PHE A 169 -10.44 -1.19 -6.47
N ASP A 170 -11.33 -1.54 -5.54
CA ASP A 170 -12.66 -0.96 -5.47
C ASP A 170 -12.59 0.32 -4.62
N ILE A 171 -13.23 1.38 -5.12
CA ILE A 171 -13.06 2.75 -4.64
C ILE A 171 -14.44 3.35 -4.43
N ASP A 172 -14.73 3.75 -3.19
CA ASP A 172 -15.93 4.47 -2.80
C ASP A 172 -15.53 5.82 -2.19
N LEU A 173 -15.47 6.84 -3.05
CA LEU A 173 -15.05 8.19 -2.65
C LEU A 173 -16.06 8.85 -1.70
N SER A 174 -17.28 8.35 -1.57
CA SER A 174 -18.26 8.87 -0.60
C SER A 174 -17.88 8.53 0.86
N LYS A 175 -17.04 7.51 1.04
CA LYS A 175 -16.51 7.09 2.34
C LYS A 175 -15.13 7.67 2.65
N LEU A 176 -14.53 8.36 1.68
CA LEU A 176 -13.15 8.83 1.79
C LEU A 176 -13.01 9.83 2.94
N ASN A 177 -12.10 9.54 3.86
CA ASN A 177 -11.77 10.44 4.96
C ASN A 177 -11.34 11.82 4.41
N SER A 178 -11.86 12.87 5.05
CA SER A 178 -11.61 14.27 4.68
C SER A 178 -10.14 14.68 4.72
N ASP A 179 -9.28 13.97 5.45
CA ASP A 179 -7.84 14.24 5.50
C ASP A 179 -7.11 13.72 4.25
N VAL A 180 -7.72 12.81 3.49
CA VAL A 180 -7.15 12.28 2.23
C VAL A 180 -7.44 13.25 1.09
N MET A 181 -6.38 13.83 0.55
CA MET A 181 -6.46 14.77 -0.59
C MET A 181 -6.24 14.09 -1.94
N LYS A 182 -5.55 12.94 -1.93
CA LYS A 182 -5.06 12.27 -3.13
C LYS A 182 -4.90 10.78 -2.91
N ILE A 183 -5.25 9.98 -3.91
CA ILE A 183 -5.03 8.53 -3.96
C ILE A 183 -4.07 8.26 -5.12
N VAL A 184 -2.93 7.63 -4.86
CA VAL A 184 -1.89 7.35 -5.85
C VAL A 184 -1.76 5.86 -6.09
N PHE A 185 -1.88 5.42 -7.33
CA PHE A 185 -1.65 4.03 -7.73
C PHE A 185 -0.23 3.83 -8.21
N VAL A 186 0.47 2.88 -7.60
CA VAL A 186 1.87 2.56 -7.91
C VAL A 186 1.99 1.09 -8.25
N VAL A 187 2.71 0.79 -9.32
CA VAL A 187 3.16 -0.56 -9.70
C VAL A 187 4.61 -0.73 -9.28
N THR A 188 4.95 -1.86 -8.70
CA THR A 188 6.28 -2.19 -8.19
C THR A 188 6.70 -3.58 -8.62
N ILE A 189 8.01 -3.80 -8.79
CA ILE A 189 8.58 -5.13 -8.97
C ILE A 189 9.20 -5.56 -7.64
N ASP A 190 8.76 -6.68 -7.07
CA ASP A 190 9.26 -7.20 -5.81
C ASP A 190 10.72 -7.65 -5.90
N GLU A 191 11.51 -7.34 -4.86
CA GLU A 191 12.95 -7.59 -4.78
C GLU A 191 13.75 -7.10 -6.02
N ALA A 192 13.24 -6.12 -6.77
CA ALA A 192 13.81 -5.72 -8.07
C ALA A 192 15.30 -5.37 -8.01
N LEU A 193 15.73 -4.61 -6.99
CA LEU A 193 17.13 -4.23 -6.83
C LEU A 193 18.04 -5.45 -6.61
N LYS A 194 17.60 -6.37 -5.75
CA LYS A 194 18.34 -7.60 -5.42
C LYS A 194 18.42 -8.55 -6.61
N LYS A 195 17.38 -8.58 -7.44
CA LYS A 195 17.26 -9.46 -8.62
C LYS A 195 17.69 -8.77 -9.93
N ALA A 196 18.14 -7.52 -9.87
CA ALA A 196 18.45 -6.67 -11.03
C ALA A 196 17.32 -6.60 -12.08
N LEU A 197 16.08 -6.50 -11.61
CA LEU A 197 14.86 -6.38 -12.44
C LEU A 197 14.46 -4.92 -12.59
N ASN A 198 13.75 -4.60 -13.68
CA ASN A 198 13.30 -3.24 -13.96
C ASN A 198 12.07 -3.22 -14.90
N PHE A 199 11.46 -2.05 -15.06
CA PHE A 199 10.28 -1.82 -15.91
C PHE A 199 10.54 -2.02 -17.41
N GLY A 200 11.80 -2.10 -17.85
CA GLY A 200 12.15 -2.57 -19.20
C GLY A 200 11.83 -4.05 -19.44
N MET A 201 11.62 -4.83 -18.38
CA MET A 201 11.23 -6.24 -18.42
C MET A 201 9.72 -6.45 -18.37
N LEU A 202 8.94 -5.37 -18.37
CA LEU A 202 7.49 -5.38 -18.47
C LEU A 202 7.06 -4.78 -19.81
N SER A 203 5.92 -5.20 -20.32
CA SER A 203 5.20 -4.47 -21.38
C SER A 203 3.74 -4.28 -20.98
N ASP A 204 3.01 -3.46 -21.73
CA ASP A 204 1.56 -3.31 -21.62
C ASP A 204 1.09 -3.00 -20.19
N VAL A 205 1.87 -2.21 -19.44
CA VAL A 205 1.48 -1.78 -18.09
C VAL A 205 0.35 -0.77 -18.23
N TYR A 206 -0.80 -1.02 -17.63
CA TYR A 206 -1.98 -0.18 -17.79
C TYR A 206 -2.76 0.05 -16.50
N LEU A 207 -3.51 1.15 -16.49
CA LEU A 207 -4.57 1.47 -15.55
C LEU A 207 -5.87 1.64 -16.32
N LYS A 208 -6.94 0.95 -15.93
CA LYS A 208 -8.29 1.13 -16.48
C LYS A 208 -9.26 1.38 -15.33
N MET A 209 -9.99 2.49 -15.38
CA MET A 209 -11.05 2.75 -14.40
C MET A 209 -12.42 2.51 -15.02
N THR A 210 -13.29 1.84 -14.27
CA THR A 210 -14.68 1.60 -14.65
C THR A 210 -15.63 2.06 -13.55
N ASP A 211 -16.88 2.35 -13.92
CA ASP A 211 -17.97 2.40 -12.95
C ASP A 211 -18.36 0.98 -12.46
N ILE A 212 -19.32 0.91 -11.54
CA ILE A 212 -19.86 -0.37 -11.03
C ILE A 212 -20.54 -1.24 -12.09
N SER A 213 -20.98 -0.65 -13.20
CA SER A 213 -21.63 -1.34 -14.31
C SER A 213 -20.61 -1.90 -15.32
N GLY A 214 -19.33 -1.64 -15.11
CA GLY A 214 -18.24 -2.04 -16.00
C GLY A 214 -18.00 -1.07 -17.17
N ASN A 215 -18.67 0.09 -17.20
CA ASN A 215 -18.42 1.08 -18.23
C ASN A 215 -17.08 1.76 -17.98
N GLU A 216 -16.25 1.83 -19.01
CA GLU A 216 -14.96 2.49 -18.94
C GLU A 216 -15.12 4.00 -18.72
N LEU A 217 -14.48 4.51 -17.67
CA LEU A 217 -14.38 5.93 -17.38
C LEU A 217 -13.14 6.53 -18.05
N LEU A 218 -12.03 5.81 -17.95
CA LEU A 218 -10.75 6.13 -18.58
C LEU A 218 -9.84 4.91 -18.63
N SER A 219 -8.82 4.99 -19.46
CA SER A 219 -7.72 4.06 -19.49
C SER A 219 -6.41 4.78 -19.77
N PHE A 220 -5.31 4.21 -19.31
CA PHE A 220 -3.96 4.66 -19.57
C PHE A 220 -3.08 3.44 -19.79
N CYS A 221 -2.28 3.47 -20.85
CA CYS A 221 -1.25 2.49 -21.12
C CYS A 221 0.11 3.17 -21.07
N LEU A 222 1.03 2.61 -20.31
CA LEU A 222 2.42 3.04 -20.31
C LEU A 222 3.04 2.70 -21.67
N THR A 223 3.59 3.71 -22.33
CA THR A 223 4.30 3.55 -23.61
C THR A 223 5.82 3.56 -23.43
N ASP A 224 6.29 4.10 -22.31
CA ASP A 224 7.70 4.30 -22.03
C ASP A 224 8.18 3.25 -21.02
N TYR A 225 9.17 2.45 -21.42
CA TYR A 225 9.78 1.42 -20.57
C TYR A 225 11.20 1.81 -20.18
N TYR A 226 11.51 1.72 -18.90
CA TYR A 226 12.74 2.28 -18.34
C TYR A 226 13.58 1.17 -17.69
N SER A 227 14.83 1.02 -18.16
CA SER A 227 15.77 -0.01 -17.71
C SER A 227 16.34 0.22 -16.31
N ASN A 228 16.06 1.38 -15.71
CA ASN A 228 16.53 1.80 -14.39
C ASN A 228 15.40 2.09 -13.40
N VAL A 229 14.14 1.82 -13.77
CA VAL A 229 12.98 2.06 -12.91
C VAL A 229 12.47 0.73 -12.38
N THR A 230 12.20 0.67 -11.07
CA THR A 230 11.70 -0.54 -10.38
C THR A 230 10.32 -0.35 -9.75
N SER A 231 9.83 0.89 -9.75
CA SER A 231 8.51 1.31 -9.25
C SER A 231 8.02 2.51 -10.06
N MET A 232 6.71 2.56 -10.35
CA MET A 232 6.10 3.58 -11.20
C MET A 232 4.73 3.98 -10.69
N MET A 233 4.48 5.29 -10.56
CA MET A 233 3.12 5.82 -10.43
C MET A 233 2.41 5.72 -11.77
N ILE A 234 1.27 5.04 -11.82
CA ILE A 234 0.47 4.86 -13.05
C ILE A 234 -0.77 5.78 -13.11
N GLY A 235 -1.14 6.41 -11.99
CA GLY A 235 -2.18 7.43 -11.94
C GLY A 235 -2.47 7.93 -10.53
N GLU A 236 -2.99 9.14 -10.40
CA GLU A 236 -3.48 9.71 -9.13
C GLU A 236 -4.90 10.30 -9.24
N ILE A 237 -5.78 9.94 -8.32
CA ILE A 237 -7.08 10.59 -8.12
C ILE A 237 -6.88 11.67 -7.05
N TYR A 238 -7.38 12.88 -7.28
CA TYR A 238 -7.29 13.96 -6.31
C TYR A 238 -8.51 14.86 -6.42
N ASN A 239 -8.86 15.52 -5.33
CA ASN A 239 -9.91 16.54 -5.35
C ASN A 239 -9.36 17.83 -5.99
N ASN A 240 -10.01 18.33 -7.05
CA ASN A 240 -9.70 19.61 -7.64
C ASN A 240 -10.86 20.59 -7.44
N LYS A 241 -10.73 21.49 -6.47
CA LYS A 241 -11.72 22.56 -6.20
C LYS A 241 -13.15 22.03 -5.98
N GLY A 242 -13.30 20.85 -5.36
CA GLY A 242 -14.60 20.22 -5.08
C GLY A 242 -15.06 19.23 -6.16
N GLN A 243 -14.18 18.74 -7.04
CA GLN A 243 -14.46 17.79 -8.14
C GLN A 243 -13.41 16.69 -8.32
#